data_AF-A0A953EVF9-F1
#
_entry.id   AF-A0A953EVF9-F1
#
_cell.length_a   1.000
_cell.length_b   1.000
_cell.length_c   1.000
_cell.angle_alpha   90.00
_cell.angle_beta   90.00
_cell.angle_gamma   90.00
#
_symmetry.space_group_name_H-M   'P 1'
#
loop_
_entity.id
_entity.type
_entity.pdbx_description
1 polymer ?
#
loop_
_entity_poly.entity_id
_entity_poly.type
_entity_poly.pdbx_seq_one_letter_code
_entity_poly.pdbx_strand_id
1 'polypeptide(L)'
;MPSASGTMPAGPQPFGAPLQQGLATSVLICGKPAAVQGSSGYNTPPHVGLADAFASPTSQEGRVLMGSATVLFESKPAAKTGSTVAMCAGVPGQLVGSAATVLIGG
;
A
#
# COMPACT_ATOMS: atom_id res chain seq x y z
N MET A 1 8.09 -8.24 -33.18
CA MET A 1 8.21 -7.58 -31.87
C MET A 1 6.90 -6.87 -31.60
N PRO A 2 6.16 -7.13 -30.51
CA PRO A 2 4.97 -6.31 -30.25
C PRO A 2 5.38 -4.94 -29.72
N SER A 3 4.83 -3.91 -30.35
CA SER A 3 5.09 -2.48 -30.14
C SER A 3 4.81 -2.02 -28.72
N ALA A 4 5.76 -1.28 -28.14
CA ALA A 4 5.53 -0.36 -27.03
C ALA A 4 4.75 0.88 -27.56
N SER A 5 3.45 0.73 -27.80
CA SER A 5 2.56 1.81 -28.25
C SER A 5 1.72 2.39 -27.11
N GLY A 6 2.36 2.62 -25.96
CA GLY A 6 1.83 3.47 -24.91
C GLY A 6 2.99 4.26 -24.35
N THR A 7 3.12 5.54 -24.71
CA THR A 7 4.04 6.45 -24.03
C THR A 7 3.57 6.54 -22.58
N MET A 8 4.21 5.80 -21.67
CA MET A 8 4.00 6.01 -20.23
C MET A 8 4.21 7.50 -19.95
N PRO A 9 3.29 8.18 -19.25
CA PRO A 9 3.43 9.60 -18.96
C PRO A 9 4.80 9.87 -18.32
N ALA A 10 5.62 10.70 -18.98
CA ALA A 10 6.95 11.05 -18.48
C ALA A 10 6.79 12.02 -17.30
N GLY A 11 6.86 11.50 -16.08
CA GLY A 11 6.83 12.27 -14.84
C GLY A 11 6.54 11.39 -13.61
N PRO A 12 6.77 11.89 -12.38
CA PRO A 12 6.37 11.18 -11.16
C PRO A 12 4.87 10.91 -11.19
N GLN A 13 4.47 9.64 -11.27
CA GLN A 13 3.05 9.29 -11.18
C GLN A 13 2.66 9.26 -9.69
N PRO A 14 1.74 10.12 -9.23
CA PRO A 14 1.32 10.10 -7.84
C PRO A 14 0.67 8.76 -7.52
N PHE A 15 1.07 8.19 -6.38
CA PHE A 15 0.50 6.96 -5.85
C PHE A 15 -0.18 7.24 -4.51
N GLY A 16 -1.45 6.88 -4.42
CA GLY A 16 -2.24 6.97 -3.20
C GLY A 16 -3.19 5.78 -3.13
N ALA A 17 -2.88 4.82 -2.25
CA ALA A 17 -3.72 3.64 -2.05
C ALA A 17 -4.24 3.61 -0.61
N PRO A 18 -5.56 3.79 -0.38
CA PRO A 18 -6.15 3.44 0.90
C PRO A 18 -5.99 1.92 1.14
N LEU A 19 -5.43 1.54 2.28
CA LEU A 19 -5.35 0.13 2.66
C LEU A 19 -6.76 -0.39 2.97
N GLN A 20 -7.17 -1.42 2.24
CA GLN A 20 -8.53 -1.98 2.30
C GLN A 20 -8.52 -3.51 2.39
N GLN A 21 -7.38 -4.13 2.08
CA GLN A 21 -7.20 -5.58 2.02
C GLN A 21 -6.19 -6.03 3.08
N GLY A 22 -6.38 -7.24 3.59
CA GLY A 22 -5.45 -7.83 4.57
C GLY A 22 -5.30 -7.02 5.85
N LEU A 23 -6.33 -6.27 6.25
CA LEU A 23 -6.39 -5.53 7.52
C LEU A 23 -6.73 -6.48 8.68
N ALA A 24 -6.48 -6.04 9.91
CA ALA A 24 -6.89 -6.76 11.10
C ALA A 24 -8.43 -6.78 11.23
N THR A 25 -9.00 -7.89 11.67
CA THR A 25 -10.46 -8.07 11.77
C THR A 25 -11.03 -7.74 13.16
N SER A 26 -10.22 -7.93 14.20
CA SER A 26 -10.59 -7.75 15.60
C SER A 26 -10.05 -6.45 16.20
N VAL A 27 -8.91 -5.96 15.69
CA VAL A 27 -8.28 -4.75 16.19
C VAL A 27 -8.70 -3.55 15.35
N LEU A 28 -9.35 -2.60 16.00
CA LEU A 28 -9.81 -1.36 15.38
C LEU A 28 -9.04 -0.16 15.95
N ILE A 29 -8.57 0.72 15.07
CA ILE A 29 -7.99 2.03 15.42
C ILE A 29 -8.95 3.10 14.91
N CYS A 30 -9.44 3.97 15.79
CA CYS A 30 -10.48 4.95 15.47
C CYS A 30 -11.74 4.32 14.82
N GLY A 31 -12.13 3.12 15.23
CA GLY A 31 -13.28 2.40 14.68
C GLY A 31 -13.06 1.80 13.29
N LYS A 32 -11.83 1.82 12.76
CA LYS A 32 -11.47 1.19 11.47
C LYS A 32 -10.51 0.03 11.68
N PRO A 33 -10.58 -1.04 10.85
CA PRO A 33 -9.62 -2.14 10.84
C PRO A 33 -8.17 -1.65 10.85
N ALA A 34 -7.36 -2.14 11.79
CA ALA A 34 -5.96 -1.75 11.90
C ALA A 34 -5.12 -2.35 10.76
N ALA A 35 -4.18 -1.58 10.23
CA ALA A 35 -3.25 -2.07 9.21
C ALA A 35 -2.14 -2.94 9.84
N VAL A 36 -1.74 -3.98 9.13
CA VAL A 36 -0.70 -4.94 9.52
C VAL A 36 0.25 -5.21 8.37
N GLN A 37 1.35 -5.91 8.64
CA GLN A 37 2.20 -6.44 7.60
C GLN A 37 1.38 -7.28 6.62
N GLY A 38 1.56 -7.00 5.33
CA GLY A 38 0.83 -7.63 4.25
C GLY A 38 -0.51 -6.98 3.90
N SER A 39 -0.98 -5.99 4.67
CA SER A 39 -2.14 -5.18 4.27
C SER A 39 -1.85 -4.47 2.95
N SER A 40 -2.85 -4.38 2.08
CA SER A 40 -2.71 -3.77 0.76
C SER A 40 -3.93 -2.96 0.34
N GLY A 41 -3.76 -2.23 -0.76
CA GLY A 41 -4.80 -1.45 -1.39
C GLY A 41 -4.42 -1.08 -2.82
N TYR A 42 -5.41 -0.61 -3.58
CA TYR A 42 -5.21 -0.21 -4.97
C TYR A 42 -5.10 1.30 -5.10
N ASN A 43 -4.24 1.74 -6.02
CA ASN A 43 -4.03 3.14 -6.33
C ASN A 43 -5.34 3.81 -6.75
N THR A 44 -5.64 4.95 -6.14
CA THR A 44 -6.86 5.73 -6.40
C THR A 44 -6.52 7.22 -6.51
N PRO A 45 -6.71 7.86 -7.68
CA PRO A 45 -7.20 7.27 -8.92
C PRO A 45 -6.16 6.32 -9.55
N PRO A 46 -6.62 5.31 -10.33
CA PRO A 46 -5.70 4.43 -11.03
C PRO A 46 -4.86 5.21 -12.04
N HIS A 47 -3.60 4.81 -12.21
CA HIS A 47 -2.76 5.30 -13.31
C HIS A 47 -3.48 5.14 -14.66
N VAL A 48 -3.74 6.27 -15.31
CA VAL A 48 -4.26 6.32 -16.69
C VAL A 48 -3.14 6.00 -17.67
N GLY A 49 -3.43 5.15 -18.65
CA GLY A 49 -2.47 4.77 -19.71
C GLY A 49 -1.54 3.60 -19.37
N LEU A 50 -1.65 2.98 -18.19
CA LEU A 50 -0.98 1.71 -17.87
C LEU A 50 -1.76 0.49 -18.37
N ALA A 51 -2.62 0.69 -19.37
CA ALA A 51 -3.46 -0.32 -19.98
C ALA A 51 -2.73 -0.96 -21.17
N ASP A 52 -1.56 -1.55 -20.95
CA ASP A 52 -1.15 -2.65 -21.81
C ASP A 52 -1.85 -3.91 -21.28
N ALA A 53 -2.24 -4.82 -22.17
CA ALA A 53 -2.84 -6.11 -21.79
C ALA A 53 -1.88 -7.01 -20.99
N PHE A 54 -0.67 -6.53 -20.71
CA PHE A 54 0.43 -7.21 -20.02
C PHE A 54 0.87 -6.51 -18.73
N ALA A 55 0.31 -5.34 -18.37
CA ALA A 55 0.56 -4.71 -17.08
C ALA A 55 0.06 -5.66 -16.00
N SER A 56 0.99 -6.10 -15.16
CA SER A 56 0.67 -6.94 -14.02
C SER A 56 -0.41 -6.26 -13.16
N PRO A 57 -1.37 -6.99 -12.60
CA PRO A 57 -2.35 -6.43 -11.65
C PRO A 57 -1.68 -5.75 -10.44
N THR A 58 -0.43 -6.13 -10.12
CA THR A 58 0.40 -5.49 -9.07
C THR A 58 0.91 -4.11 -9.46
N SER A 59 0.76 -3.70 -10.73
CA SER A 59 1.20 -2.38 -11.19
C SER A 59 0.36 -1.24 -10.63
N GLN A 60 -0.72 -1.55 -9.91
CA GLN A 60 -1.60 -0.60 -9.24
C GLN A 60 -1.76 -0.89 -7.74
N GLU A 61 -1.02 -1.84 -7.18
CA GLU A 61 -1.17 -2.27 -5.79
C GLU A 61 -0.07 -1.67 -4.90
N GLY A 62 -0.45 -1.26 -3.70
CA GLY A 62 0.46 -0.90 -2.61
C GLY A 62 0.30 -1.87 -1.46
N ARG A 63 1.42 -2.37 -0.92
CA ARG A 63 1.42 -3.37 0.15
C ARG A 63 2.42 -3.02 1.25
N VAL A 64 2.00 -3.18 2.50
CA VAL A 64 2.88 -3.04 3.67
C VAL A 64 3.85 -4.22 3.73
N LEU A 65 5.14 -3.91 3.63
CA LEU A 65 6.22 -4.91 3.73
C LEU A 65 6.68 -5.12 5.16
N MET A 66 6.73 -4.05 5.96
CA MET A 66 7.28 -4.08 7.30
C MET A 66 6.40 -3.31 8.29
N GLY A 67 6.01 -3.98 9.38
CA GLY A 67 5.32 -3.39 10.53
C GLY A 67 6.25 -3.22 11.74
N SER A 68 5.66 -3.05 12.92
CA SER A 68 6.36 -2.98 14.20
C SER A 68 7.03 -4.31 14.57
N ALA A 69 8.22 -4.24 15.16
CA ALA A 69 8.92 -5.42 15.66
C ALA A 69 8.36 -5.96 16.99
N THR A 70 7.58 -5.16 17.71
CA THR A 70 7.14 -5.48 19.09
C THR A 70 5.63 -5.51 19.24
N VAL A 71 4.91 -4.69 18.47
CA VAL A 71 3.45 -4.62 18.52
C VAL A 71 2.88 -5.48 17.40
N LEU A 72 2.10 -6.49 17.79
CA LEU A 72 1.41 -7.38 16.87
C LEU A 72 -0.10 -7.18 16.98
N PHE A 73 -0.78 -7.08 15.84
CA PHE A 73 -2.23 -7.23 15.77
C PHE A 73 -2.53 -8.57 15.11
N GLU A 74 -3.27 -9.43 15.81
CA GLU A 74 -3.63 -10.75 15.29
C GLU A 74 -2.40 -11.56 14.85
N SER A 75 -1.37 -11.59 15.73
CA SER A 75 -0.06 -12.21 15.48
C SER A 75 0.72 -11.70 14.26
N LYS A 76 0.28 -10.60 13.64
CA LYS A 76 0.98 -9.94 12.53
C LYS A 76 1.57 -8.60 12.98
N PRO A 77 2.78 -8.23 12.51
CA PRO A 77 3.38 -6.93 12.79
C PRO A 77 2.42 -5.77 12.48
N ALA A 78 2.16 -4.93 13.47
CA ALA A 78 1.28 -3.77 13.32
C ALA A 78 1.90 -2.72 12.38
N ALA A 79 1.19 -2.27 11.35
CA ALA A 79 1.71 -1.23 10.46
C ALA A 79 1.60 0.15 11.13
N LYS A 80 2.62 0.98 10.97
CA LYS A 80 2.69 2.33 11.57
C LYS A 80 3.00 3.39 10.51
N THR A 81 2.79 4.66 10.84
CA THR A 81 3.26 5.76 9.99
C THR A 81 4.77 5.61 9.78
N GLY A 82 5.22 5.66 8.51
CA GLY A 82 6.61 5.37 8.13
C GLY A 82 6.93 3.88 8.01
N SER A 83 5.95 2.98 8.06
CA SER A 83 6.16 1.58 7.67
C SER A 83 6.56 1.50 6.19
N THR A 84 7.55 0.67 5.88
CA THR A 84 7.97 0.41 4.49
C THR A 84 6.85 -0.27 3.72
N VAL A 85 6.50 0.31 2.58
CA VAL A 85 5.54 -0.25 1.64
C VAL A 85 6.21 -0.50 0.28
N ALA A 86 5.75 -1.52 -0.43
CA ALA A 86 5.98 -1.66 -1.86
C ALA A 86 4.77 -1.05 -2.57
N MET A 87 5.00 -0.05 -3.42
CA MET A 87 4.00 0.57 -4.29
C MET A 87 4.06 -0.08 -5.67
N CYS A 88 3.36 0.49 -6.65
CA CYS A 88 3.34 0.05 -8.05
C CYS A 88 4.72 -0.43 -8.54
N ALA A 89 4.75 -1.60 -9.16
CA ALA A 89 5.97 -2.22 -9.70
C ALA A 89 7.11 -2.42 -8.67
N GLY A 90 6.81 -2.45 -7.36
CA GLY A 90 7.78 -2.69 -6.30
C GLY A 90 8.54 -1.43 -5.86
N VAL A 91 8.11 -0.24 -6.27
CA VAL A 91 8.74 1.02 -5.86
C VAL A 91 8.62 1.19 -4.34
N PRO A 92 9.73 1.44 -3.61
CA PRO A 92 9.66 1.62 -2.17
C PRO A 92 8.93 2.92 -1.82
N GLY A 93 8.03 2.84 -0.84
CA GLY A 93 7.30 3.98 -0.31
C GLY A 93 7.20 3.91 1.22
N GLN A 94 6.41 4.84 1.78
CA GLN A 94 6.14 4.91 3.20
C GLN A 94 4.64 4.98 3.47
N LEU A 95 4.18 4.26 4.49
CA LEU A 95 2.80 4.34 4.94
C LEU A 95 2.54 5.71 5.57
N VAL A 96 1.50 6.41 5.09
CA VAL A 96 1.04 7.68 5.66
C VAL A 96 -0.13 7.40 6.60
N GLY A 97 -0.03 7.88 7.84
CA GLY A 97 -1.10 7.76 8.83
C GLY A 97 -2.30 8.65 8.46
N SER A 98 -3.49 8.07 8.44
CA SER A 98 -4.74 8.77 8.08
C SER A 98 -5.46 9.41 9.27
N ALA A 99 -5.29 8.87 10.47
CA ALA A 99 -5.79 9.44 11.73
C ALA A 99 -4.88 9.00 12.88
N ALA A 100 -3.88 9.82 13.21
CA ALA A 100 -2.86 9.50 14.20
C ALA A 100 -3.30 9.90 15.62
N THR A 101 -4.25 9.15 16.20
CA THR A 101 -4.53 9.23 17.66
C THR A 101 -3.80 8.14 18.45
N VAL A 102 -3.31 7.11 17.76
CA VAL A 102 -2.57 5.98 18.34
C VAL A 102 -1.18 5.94 17.74
N LEU A 103 -0.15 6.00 18.60
CA LEU A 103 1.24 5.80 18.22
C LEU A 103 1.64 4.36 18.50
N ILE A 104 2.10 3.64 17.48
CA ILE A 104 2.57 2.26 17.59
C ILE A 104 4.10 2.30 17.77
N GLY A 105 4.58 1.75 18.87
CA GLY A 105 6.01 1.68 19.21
C GLY A 105 6.78 0.59 18.44
N GLY A 106 8.11 0.67 18.50
CA GLY A 106 9.05 -0.16 17.74
C GLY A 106 9.27 0.38 16.34
#